data_AF-A0A3A0CR44-F1
#
_entry.id   AF-A0A3A0CR44-F1
#
_cell.length_a   1.000
_cell.length_b   1.000
_cell.length_c   1.000
_cell.angle_alpha   90.00
_cell.angle_beta   90.00
_cell.angle_gamma   90.00
#
_symmetry.space_group_name_H-M   'P 1'
#
loop_
_entity.id
_entity.type
_entity.pdbx_description
1 polymer ?
#
loop_
_entity_poly.entity_id
_entity_poly.type
_entity_poly.pdbx_seq_one_letter_code
_entity_poly.pdbx_strand_id
1 'polypeptide(L)'
;MSNESGHDFDELRRRHEAGEKARTQHDEKRKLLVDMQYRLQAMELQLAATEEELRALEGVSLSRILHALKGDRASRADAARQALSALNAQYDAAVDAANDLIRQISDIERRLDPDGSARADYERALAAKLREAETADTPASAALRDIANRIAAHTAVADTIRRTMAAGDEARTDLLREIETISSLGRCRLAEGARPLEFLMGMARDKIVEDCARRVQHALRRYLSRYDEALATLADGADESARRLRPDLEDAAHAFNAEALLREAAEPPGASALQSLLAETAMVLEQCLNRCTAEIGRLEEDRRRAVTAPGCP
;
A
#
# COMPACT_ATOMS: atom_id res chain seq x y z
N MET A 1 -40.65 -15.10 17.88
CA MET A 1 -40.10 -13.74 17.95
C MET A 1 -39.00 -13.49 16.90
N SER A 2 -38.93 -14.29 15.83
CA SER A 2 -37.80 -14.25 14.87
C SER A 2 -38.04 -13.41 13.61
N ASN A 3 -39.23 -12.82 13.44
CA ASN A 3 -39.56 -12.03 12.24
C ASN A 3 -39.21 -10.54 12.36
N GLU A 4 -39.12 -9.99 13.57
CA GLU A 4 -38.77 -8.57 13.78
C GLU A 4 -37.26 -8.31 13.68
N SER A 5 -36.42 -9.26 14.11
CA SER A 5 -34.95 -9.16 14.01
C SER A 5 -34.42 -9.34 12.59
N GLY A 6 -35.11 -10.11 11.74
CA GLY A 6 -34.75 -10.27 10.32
C GLY A 6 -34.98 -9.00 9.49
N HIS A 7 -36.07 -8.28 9.76
CA HIS A 7 -36.42 -7.05 9.06
C HIS A 7 -35.46 -5.88 9.42
N ASP A 8 -35.00 -5.82 10.68
CA ASP A 8 -34.05 -4.81 11.15
C ASP A 8 -32.65 -5.00 10.51
N PHE A 9 -32.18 -6.25 10.39
CA PHE A 9 -30.91 -6.57 9.75
C PHE A 9 -30.89 -6.24 8.24
N ASP A 10 -31.97 -6.55 7.51
CA ASP A 10 -32.09 -6.23 6.09
C ASP A 10 -32.13 -4.72 5.84
N GLU A 11 -32.74 -3.96 6.76
CA GLU A 11 -32.73 -2.50 6.71
C GLU A 11 -31.33 -1.93 6.95
N LEU A 12 -30.60 -2.43 7.96
CA LEU A 12 -29.20 -2.08 8.21
C LEU A 12 -28.30 -2.40 7.01
N ARG A 13 -28.51 -3.56 6.39
CA ARG A 13 -27.80 -3.97 5.16
C ARG A 13 -28.01 -2.98 4.03
N ARG A 14 -29.26 -2.63 3.73
CA ARG A 14 -29.59 -1.67 2.66
C ARG A 14 -28.98 -0.30 2.94
N ARG A 15 -28.99 0.15 4.21
CA ARG A 15 -28.35 1.41 4.62
C ARG A 15 -26.83 1.36 4.44
N HIS A 16 -26.18 0.27 4.81
CA HIS A 16 -24.74 0.05 4.56
C HIS A 16 -24.41 0.09 3.07
N GLU A 17 -25.11 -0.69 2.25
CA GLU A 17 -24.90 -0.74 0.80
C GLU A 17 -25.14 0.62 0.12
N ALA A 18 -26.16 1.36 0.56
CA ALA A 18 -26.41 2.73 0.09
C ALA A 18 -25.28 3.69 0.50
N GLY A 19 -24.76 3.55 1.72
CA GLY A 19 -23.62 4.31 2.22
C GLY A 19 -22.34 4.04 1.43
N GLU A 20 -22.03 2.79 1.10
CA GLU A 20 -20.87 2.45 0.28
C GLU A 20 -20.99 3.00 -1.14
N LYS A 21 -22.15 2.85 -1.78
CA LYS A 21 -22.40 3.45 -3.10
C LYS A 21 -22.21 4.96 -3.09
N ALA A 22 -22.69 5.63 -2.04
CA ALA A 22 -22.50 7.08 -1.87
C ALA A 22 -21.01 7.46 -1.71
N ARG A 23 -20.21 6.64 -0.99
CA ARG A 23 -18.75 6.86 -0.85
C ARG A 23 -18.02 6.71 -2.19
N THR A 24 -18.33 5.66 -2.95
CA THR A 24 -17.73 5.47 -4.28
C THR A 24 -18.07 6.64 -5.22
N GLN A 25 -19.33 7.09 -5.22
CA GLN A 25 -19.75 8.25 -6.00
C GLN A 25 -19.06 9.54 -5.54
N HIS A 26 -18.84 9.72 -4.23
CA HIS A 26 -18.09 10.83 -3.68
C HIS A 26 -16.65 10.84 -4.20
N ASP A 27 -15.94 9.71 -4.11
CA ASP A 27 -14.56 9.57 -4.56
C ASP A 27 -14.41 9.81 -6.07
N GLU A 28 -15.33 9.29 -6.88
CA GLU A 28 -15.37 9.51 -8.32
C GLU A 28 -15.57 10.99 -8.66
N LYS A 29 -16.54 11.65 -8.02
CA LYS A 29 -16.79 13.09 -8.24
C LYS A 29 -15.63 13.96 -7.75
N ARG A 30 -14.96 13.56 -6.67
CA ARG A 30 -13.79 14.27 -6.17
C ARG A 30 -12.61 14.18 -7.15
N LYS A 31 -12.38 13.00 -7.75
CA LYS A 31 -11.41 12.85 -8.84
C LYS A 31 -11.74 13.73 -10.04
N LEU A 32 -13.01 13.73 -10.47
CA LEU A 32 -13.48 14.59 -11.56
C LEU A 32 -13.29 16.08 -11.26
N LEU A 33 -13.53 16.51 -10.02
CA LEU A 33 -13.31 17.90 -9.60
C LEU A 33 -11.82 18.28 -9.68
N VAL A 34 -10.93 17.40 -9.23
CA VAL A 34 -9.48 17.61 -9.34
C VAL A 34 -9.05 17.73 -10.80
N ASP A 35 -9.52 16.82 -11.66
CA ASP A 35 -9.24 16.87 -13.11
C ASP A 35 -9.76 18.17 -13.74
N MET A 36 -10.94 18.62 -13.33
CA MET A 36 -11.53 19.88 -13.80
C MET A 36 -10.72 21.10 -13.34
N GLN A 37 -10.21 21.10 -12.10
CA GLN A 37 -9.35 22.17 -11.58
C GLN A 37 -8.04 22.27 -12.36
N TYR A 38 -7.43 21.15 -12.72
CA TYR A 38 -6.25 21.15 -13.59
C TYR A 38 -6.56 21.72 -14.98
N ARG A 39 -7.73 21.40 -15.55
CA ARG A 39 -8.16 21.99 -16.84
C ARG A 39 -8.38 23.49 -16.74
N LEU A 40 -9.01 23.97 -15.65
CA LEU A 40 -9.21 25.40 -15.41
C LEU A 40 -7.88 26.14 -15.32
N GLN A 41 -6.89 25.62 -14.59
CA GLN A 41 -5.54 26.21 -14.55
C GLN A 41 -4.88 26.26 -15.93
N ALA A 42 -5.01 25.20 -16.72
CA ALA A 42 -4.48 25.18 -18.08
C ALA A 42 -5.17 26.24 -18.98
N MET A 43 -6.48 26.40 -18.85
CA MET A 43 -7.25 27.42 -19.57
C MET A 43 -6.88 28.83 -19.13
N GLU A 44 -6.63 29.08 -17.84
CA GLU A 44 -6.16 30.38 -17.32
C GLU A 44 -4.82 30.77 -17.94
N LEU A 45 -3.89 29.82 -18.06
CA LEU A 45 -2.61 30.05 -18.73
C LEU A 45 -2.80 30.36 -20.22
N GLN A 46 -3.69 29.65 -20.90
CA GLN A 46 -4.02 29.89 -22.31
C GLN A 46 -4.69 31.25 -22.51
N LEU A 47 -5.59 31.65 -21.60
CA LEU A 47 -6.23 32.97 -21.62
C LEU A 47 -5.19 34.06 -21.47
N ALA A 48 -4.31 33.96 -20.46
CA ALA A 48 -3.24 34.93 -20.24
C ALA A 48 -2.30 35.06 -21.47
N ALA A 49 -1.91 33.95 -22.09
CA ALA A 49 -1.08 33.95 -23.29
C ALA A 49 -1.81 34.62 -24.48
N THR A 50 -3.09 34.29 -24.69
CA THR A 50 -3.90 34.85 -25.79
C THR A 50 -4.17 36.34 -25.58
N GLU A 51 -4.39 36.78 -24.34
CA GLU A 51 -4.51 38.20 -24.00
C GLU A 51 -3.21 38.97 -24.27
N GLU A 52 -2.06 38.39 -23.94
CA GLU A 52 -0.76 39.00 -24.21
C GLU A 52 -0.48 39.12 -25.71
N GLU A 53 -0.79 38.07 -26.48
CA GLU A 53 -0.73 38.10 -27.95
C GLU A 53 -1.63 39.21 -28.53
N LEU A 54 -2.86 39.33 -28.05
CA LEU A 54 -3.78 40.37 -28.48
C LEU A 54 -3.24 41.77 -28.13
N ARG A 55 -2.71 41.97 -26.92
CA ARG A 55 -2.07 43.24 -26.51
C ARG A 55 -0.85 43.56 -27.38
N ALA A 56 -0.04 42.56 -27.76
CA ALA A 56 1.10 42.76 -28.64
C ALA A 56 0.68 43.12 -30.08
N LEU A 57 -0.46 42.60 -30.54
CA LEU A 57 -1.07 42.93 -31.83
C LEU A 57 -1.73 44.31 -31.84
N GLU A 58 -2.33 44.73 -30.72
CA GLU A 58 -3.01 46.03 -30.54
C GLU A 58 -2.10 47.17 -30.07
N GLY A 59 -0.93 46.85 -29.51
CA GLY A 59 0.06 47.82 -29.01
C GLY A 59 0.58 48.79 -30.07
N VAL A 60 0.67 50.07 -29.70
CA VAL A 60 1.01 51.20 -30.57
C VAL A 60 2.50 51.18 -30.95
N SER A 61 2.79 50.98 -32.24
CA SER A 61 4.09 51.31 -32.84
C SER A 61 3.86 52.05 -34.16
N LEU A 62 3.84 53.38 -34.07
CA LEU A 62 3.80 54.32 -35.20
C LEU A 62 5.03 54.22 -36.12
N SER A 63 6.02 53.36 -35.84
CA SER A 63 7.28 53.27 -36.59
C SER A 63 7.41 52.07 -37.55
N ARG A 64 6.35 51.26 -37.75
CA ARG A 64 6.33 50.16 -38.75
C ARG A 64 5.23 50.32 -39.82
N ILE A 65 5.03 51.56 -40.25
CA ILE A 65 4.05 51.97 -41.28
C ILE A 65 4.43 51.51 -42.71
N LEU A 66 5.52 50.76 -42.92
CA LEU A 66 5.88 50.29 -44.28
C LEU A 66 5.02 49.12 -44.78
N HIS A 67 3.83 49.48 -45.26
CA HIS A 67 3.28 49.22 -46.60
C HIS A 67 3.05 47.80 -47.16
N ALA A 68 3.22 46.71 -46.42
CA ALA A 68 2.77 45.38 -46.88
C ALA A 68 1.97 44.55 -45.85
N LEU A 69 1.80 45.01 -44.60
CA LEU A 69 1.39 44.18 -43.47
C LEU A 69 0.02 44.51 -42.83
N LYS A 70 -0.80 45.40 -43.42
CA LYS A 70 -2.06 45.88 -42.81
C LYS A 70 -3.22 44.87 -42.84
N GLY A 71 -3.29 44.00 -43.84
CA GLY A 71 -4.36 42.98 -43.94
C GLY A 71 -4.15 41.79 -43.01
N ASP A 72 -2.90 41.32 -42.89
CA ASP A 72 -2.56 40.15 -42.08
C ASP A 72 -2.68 40.43 -40.57
N ARG A 73 -2.23 41.60 -40.10
CA ARG A 73 -2.28 41.94 -38.66
C ARG A 73 -3.69 42.19 -38.13
N ALA A 74 -4.55 42.87 -38.90
CA ALA A 74 -5.94 43.10 -38.51
C ALA A 74 -6.72 41.78 -38.46
N SER A 75 -6.55 40.94 -39.49
CA SER A 75 -7.11 39.57 -39.51
C SER A 75 -6.65 38.73 -38.32
N ARG A 76 -5.35 38.80 -37.96
CA ARG A 76 -4.80 38.09 -36.79
C ARG A 76 -5.30 38.62 -35.46
N ALA A 77 -5.50 39.93 -35.33
CA ALA A 77 -6.10 40.52 -34.12
C ALA A 77 -7.57 40.10 -33.97
N ASP A 78 -8.34 40.10 -35.06
CA ASP A 78 -9.73 39.64 -35.04
C ASP A 78 -9.84 38.13 -34.74
N ALA A 79 -8.93 37.31 -35.29
CA ALA A 79 -8.81 35.90 -34.96
C ALA A 79 -8.47 35.68 -33.48
N ALA A 80 -7.54 36.46 -32.91
CA ALA A 80 -7.19 36.41 -31.50
C ALA A 80 -8.37 36.82 -30.59
N ARG A 81 -9.16 37.84 -30.96
CA ARG A 81 -10.39 38.21 -30.23
C ARG A 81 -11.43 37.10 -30.26
N GLN A 82 -11.63 36.46 -31.41
CA GLN A 82 -12.55 35.33 -31.53
C GLN A 82 -12.08 34.13 -30.69
N ALA A 83 -10.78 33.82 -30.72
CA ALA A 83 -10.18 32.77 -29.90
C ALA A 83 -10.34 33.06 -28.41
N LEU A 84 -10.08 34.31 -27.97
CA LEU A 84 -10.26 34.74 -26.59
C LEU A 84 -11.72 34.61 -26.15
N SER A 85 -12.67 35.06 -26.98
CA SER A 85 -14.10 34.93 -26.67
C SER A 85 -14.55 33.48 -26.57
N ALA A 86 -14.05 32.60 -27.44
CA ALA A 86 -14.37 31.17 -27.39
C ALA A 86 -13.75 30.50 -26.16
N LEU A 87 -12.51 30.86 -25.81
CA LEU A 87 -11.81 30.33 -24.64
C LEU A 87 -12.46 30.80 -23.32
N ASN A 88 -12.90 32.06 -23.24
CA ASN A 88 -13.67 32.57 -22.11
C ASN A 88 -14.99 31.81 -21.93
N ALA A 89 -15.74 31.57 -23.01
CA ALA A 89 -16.97 30.80 -22.94
C ALA A 89 -16.73 29.34 -22.47
N GLN A 90 -15.60 28.74 -22.88
CA GLN A 90 -15.20 27.41 -22.40
C GLN A 90 -14.78 27.43 -20.92
N TYR A 91 -14.07 28.47 -20.49
CA TYR A 91 -13.67 28.67 -19.11
C TYR A 91 -14.90 28.84 -18.20
N ASP A 92 -15.83 29.72 -18.56
CA ASP A 92 -17.07 29.94 -17.81
C ASP A 92 -17.87 28.63 -17.66
N ALA A 93 -18.03 27.88 -18.76
CA ALA A 93 -18.70 26.58 -18.73
C ALA A 93 -17.98 25.56 -17.84
N ALA A 94 -16.64 25.58 -17.81
CA ALA A 94 -15.85 24.70 -16.95
C ALA A 94 -15.95 25.12 -15.47
N VAL A 95 -16.04 26.42 -15.17
CA VAL A 95 -16.27 26.94 -13.82
C VAL A 95 -17.65 26.51 -13.32
N ASP A 96 -18.69 26.64 -14.14
CA ASP A 96 -20.04 26.19 -13.80
C ASP A 96 -20.08 24.68 -13.52
N ALA A 97 -19.43 23.88 -14.37
CA ALA A 97 -19.33 22.44 -14.17
C ALA A 97 -18.57 22.08 -12.87
N ALA A 98 -17.51 22.81 -12.54
CA ALA A 98 -16.77 22.62 -11.28
C ALA A 98 -17.64 22.98 -10.06
N ASN A 99 -18.40 24.07 -10.12
CA ASN A 99 -19.33 24.47 -9.06
C ASN A 99 -20.45 23.44 -8.86
N ASP A 100 -20.97 22.86 -9.93
CA ASP A 100 -21.96 21.79 -9.84
C ASP A 100 -21.38 20.51 -9.24
N LEU A 101 -20.13 20.16 -9.57
CA LEU A 101 -19.43 19.05 -8.91
C LEU A 101 -19.27 19.30 -7.41
N ILE A 102 -18.89 20.52 -7.00
CA ILE A 102 -18.76 20.90 -5.59
C ILE A 102 -20.10 20.75 -4.87
N ARG A 103 -21.20 21.25 -5.44
CA ARG A 103 -22.55 21.10 -4.85
C ARG A 103 -22.93 19.63 -4.68
N GLN A 104 -22.72 18.81 -5.71
CA GLN A 104 -23.02 17.38 -5.67
C GLN A 104 -22.19 16.65 -4.62
N ILE A 105 -20.90 16.99 -4.48
CA ILE A 105 -20.03 16.45 -3.43
C ILE A 105 -20.59 16.81 -2.05
N SER A 106 -20.92 18.09 -1.81
CA SER A 106 -21.48 18.53 -0.53
C SER A 106 -22.85 17.93 -0.21
N ASP A 107 -23.68 17.64 -1.21
CA ASP A 107 -24.94 16.93 -1.02
C ASP A 107 -24.72 15.46 -0.67
N ILE A 108 -23.75 14.81 -1.30
CA ILE A 108 -23.35 13.44 -0.95
C ILE A 108 -22.75 13.40 0.45
N GLU A 109 -21.88 14.34 0.82
CA GLU A 109 -21.30 14.46 2.16
C GLU A 109 -22.36 14.65 3.25
N ARG A 110 -23.43 15.41 2.97
CA ARG A 110 -24.56 15.56 3.90
C ARG A 110 -25.39 14.28 4.05
N ARG A 111 -25.41 13.43 3.03
CA ARG A 111 -26.12 12.14 3.04
C ARG A 111 -25.27 11.00 3.56
N LEU A 112 -23.96 11.12 3.43
CA LEU A 112 -23.01 10.22 4.06
C LEU A 112 -23.18 10.38 5.56
N ASP A 113 -23.52 9.27 6.20
CA ASP A 113 -23.59 9.18 7.65
C ASP A 113 -22.25 9.64 8.26
N PRO A 114 -22.21 10.85 8.86
CA PRO A 114 -20.96 11.51 9.24
C PRO A 114 -20.23 10.76 10.35
N ASP A 115 -20.96 9.95 11.14
CA ASP A 115 -20.43 9.23 12.28
C ASP A 115 -20.00 7.79 11.94
N GLY A 116 -20.25 7.33 10.70
CA GLY A 116 -20.05 5.93 10.32
C GLY A 116 -20.90 4.94 11.12
N SER A 117 -21.93 5.44 11.81
CA SER A 117 -22.86 4.72 12.66
C SER A 117 -23.55 3.57 11.94
N ALA A 118 -24.08 3.77 10.74
CA ALA A 118 -24.75 2.75 9.93
C ALA A 118 -23.81 1.60 9.54
N ARG A 119 -22.54 1.91 9.25
CA ARG A 119 -21.52 0.87 8.97
C ARG A 119 -21.19 0.09 10.23
N ALA A 120 -20.94 0.79 11.34
CA ALA A 120 -20.64 0.17 12.61
C ALA A 120 -21.81 -0.66 13.16
N ASP A 121 -23.05 -0.19 12.97
CA ASP A 121 -24.29 -0.85 13.37
C ASP A 121 -24.50 -2.12 12.55
N TYR A 122 -24.32 -2.05 11.24
CA TYR A 122 -24.38 -3.22 10.36
C TYR A 122 -23.31 -4.25 10.70
N GLU A 123 -22.04 -3.85 10.86
CA GLU A 123 -20.96 -4.78 11.21
C GLU A 123 -21.19 -5.42 12.60
N ARG A 124 -21.72 -4.66 13.58
CA ARG A 124 -22.11 -5.20 14.88
C ARG A 124 -23.26 -6.20 14.77
N ALA A 125 -24.30 -5.87 14.01
CA ALA A 125 -25.44 -6.74 13.80
C ALA A 125 -25.05 -8.03 13.04
N LEU A 126 -24.14 -7.90 12.06
CA LEU A 126 -23.60 -9.03 11.32
C LEU A 126 -22.77 -9.94 12.23
N ALA A 127 -21.92 -9.37 13.08
CA ALA A 127 -21.16 -10.14 14.08
C ALA A 127 -22.07 -10.86 15.09
N ALA A 128 -23.17 -10.24 15.50
CA ALA A 128 -24.18 -10.88 16.35
C ALA A 128 -24.85 -12.07 15.64
N LYS A 129 -25.34 -11.87 14.42
CA LYS A 129 -25.91 -12.95 13.60
C LYS A 129 -24.94 -14.09 13.34
N LEU A 130 -23.67 -13.79 13.08
CA LEU A 130 -22.63 -14.81 12.90
C LEU A 130 -22.46 -15.67 14.15
N ARG A 131 -22.44 -15.06 15.34
CA ARG A 131 -22.35 -15.80 16.61
C ARG A 131 -23.59 -16.66 16.88
N GLU A 132 -24.78 -16.13 16.60
CA GLU A 132 -26.02 -16.90 16.72
C GLU A 132 -26.02 -18.09 15.77
N ALA A 133 -25.64 -17.89 14.50
CA ALA A 133 -25.56 -18.94 13.50
C ALA A 133 -24.49 -19.99 13.82
N GLU A 134 -23.35 -19.60 14.42
CA GLU A 134 -22.27 -20.52 14.83
C GLU A 134 -22.62 -21.36 16.07
N THR A 135 -23.46 -20.83 16.96
CA THR A 135 -23.88 -21.50 18.20
C THR A 135 -25.12 -22.38 18.02
N ALA A 136 -25.87 -22.20 16.93
CA ALA A 136 -26.94 -23.11 16.55
C ALA A 136 -26.39 -24.54 16.33
N ASP A 137 -27.07 -25.59 16.77
CA ASP A 137 -26.61 -26.98 16.52
C ASP A 137 -27.14 -27.49 15.18
N THR A 138 -26.64 -26.92 14.08
CA THR A 138 -27.09 -27.22 12.71
C THR A 138 -25.90 -27.56 11.80
N PRO A 139 -26.13 -28.29 10.69
CA PRO A 139 -25.08 -28.51 9.68
C PRO A 139 -24.49 -27.21 9.13
N ALA A 140 -25.30 -26.15 9.02
CA ALA A 140 -24.86 -24.83 8.60
C ALA A 140 -23.91 -24.19 9.62
N SER A 141 -24.16 -24.34 10.92
CA SER A 141 -23.23 -23.85 11.94
C SER A 141 -21.91 -24.60 11.97
N ALA A 142 -21.94 -25.91 11.70
CA ALA A 142 -20.73 -26.71 11.61
C ALA A 142 -19.84 -26.22 10.45
N ALA A 143 -20.45 -25.91 9.30
CA ALA A 143 -19.75 -25.29 8.17
C ALA A 143 -19.22 -23.89 8.49
N LEU A 144 -20.00 -23.05 9.20
CA LEU A 144 -19.54 -21.72 9.62
C LEU A 144 -18.37 -21.79 10.61
N ARG A 145 -18.43 -22.71 11.58
CA ARG A 145 -17.33 -22.98 12.52
C ARG A 145 -16.09 -23.50 11.80
N ASP A 146 -16.25 -24.35 10.80
CA ASP A 146 -15.14 -24.81 9.96
C ASP A 146 -14.47 -23.64 9.22
N ILE A 147 -15.26 -22.79 8.57
CA ILE A 147 -14.74 -21.59 7.90
C ILE A 147 -14.05 -20.64 8.89
N ALA A 148 -14.64 -20.42 10.07
CA ALA A 148 -14.05 -19.58 11.12
C ALA A 148 -12.72 -20.15 11.63
N ASN A 149 -12.63 -21.47 11.82
CA ASN A 149 -11.39 -22.14 12.20
C ASN A 149 -10.32 -22.01 11.11
N ARG A 150 -10.70 -22.11 9.83
CA ARG A 150 -9.77 -21.91 8.70
C ARG A 150 -9.27 -20.47 8.63
N ILE A 151 -10.15 -19.46 8.83
CA ILE A 151 -9.73 -18.05 8.93
C ILE A 151 -8.72 -17.86 10.07
N ALA A 152 -9.00 -18.42 11.25
CA ALA A 152 -8.10 -18.33 12.40
C ALA A 152 -6.73 -18.98 12.11
N ALA A 153 -6.72 -20.15 11.45
CA ALA A 153 -5.50 -20.82 11.05
C ALA A 153 -4.67 -19.99 10.06
N HIS A 154 -5.28 -19.46 9.00
CA HIS A 154 -4.58 -18.59 8.03
C HIS A 154 -4.11 -17.27 8.65
N THR A 155 -4.85 -16.72 9.61
CA THR A 155 -4.46 -15.51 10.34
C THR A 155 -3.22 -15.76 11.19
N ALA A 156 -3.19 -16.88 11.93
CA ALA A 156 -2.03 -17.28 12.71
C ALA A 156 -0.79 -17.45 11.82
N VAL A 157 -0.93 -18.10 10.67
CA VAL A 157 0.15 -18.24 9.68
C VAL A 157 0.62 -16.87 9.18
N ALA A 158 -0.31 -15.98 8.79
CA ALA A 158 0.03 -14.64 8.31
C ALA A 158 0.78 -13.82 9.38
N ASP A 159 0.36 -13.90 10.64
CA ASP A 159 1.05 -13.24 11.76
C ASP A 159 2.46 -13.78 11.97
N THR A 160 2.65 -15.09 11.90
CA THR A 160 3.99 -15.69 12.00
C THR A 160 4.88 -15.24 10.84
N ILE A 161 4.38 -15.27 9.60
CA ILE A 161 5.11 -14.77 8.42
C ILE A 161 5.52 -13.30 8.60
N ARG A 162 4.61 -12.42 9.04
CA ARG A 162 4.93 -11.00 9.30
C ARG A 162 6.02 -10.84 10.36
N ARG A 163 5.96 -11.62 11.44
CA ARG A 163 7.00 -11.60 12.50
C ARG A 163 8.34 -12.11 12.00
N THR A 164 8.35 -13.06 11.07
CA THR A 164 9.56 -13.57 10.41
C THR A 164 10.16 -12.53 9.47
N MET A 165 9.34 -11.88 8.64
CA MET A 165 9.77 -10.76 7.78
C MET A 165 10.38 -9.62 8.62
N ALA A 166 9.72 -9.23 9.71
CA ALA A 166 10.22 -8.20 10.61
C ALA A 166 11.58 -8.55 11.23
N ALA A 167 11.81 -9.83 11.59
CA ALA A 167 13.11 -10.29 12.06
C ALA A 167 14.16 -10.33 10.94
N GLY A 168 13.75 -10.62 9.71
CA GLY A 168 14.63 -10.56 8.53
C GLY A 168 15.06 -9.14 8.20
N ASP A 169 14.16 -8.17 8.28
CA ASP A 169 14.48 -6.74 8.13
C ASP A 169 15.40 -6.22 9.24
N GLU A 170 15.18 -6.66 10.49
CA GLU A 170 16.08 -6.37 11.63
C GLU A 170 17.48 -6.92 11.34
N ALA A 171 17.58 -8.19 10.93
CA ALA A 171 18.85 -8.82 10.57
C ALA A 171 19.55 -8.13 9.39
N ARG A 172 18.80 -7.72 8.35
CA ARG A 172 19.34 -6.97 7.21
C ARG A 172 19.87 -5.61 7.64
N THR A 173 19.12 -4.91 8.49
CA THR A 173 19.51 -3.58 9.00
C THR A 173 20.77 -3.66 9.84
N ASP A 174 20.86 -4.67 10.71
CA ASP A 174 22.06 -4.92 11.51
C ASP A 174 23.25 -5.27 10.60
N LEU A 175 23.07 -6.14 9.61
CA LEU A 175 24.12 -6.48 8.64
C LEU A 175 24.65 -5.23 7.90
N LEU A 176 23.75 -4.37 7.39
CA LEU A 176 24.14 -3.13 6.72
C LEU A 176 24.89 -2.16 7.64
N ARG A 177 24.43 -2.02 8.90
CA ARG A 177 25.10 -1.19 9.91
C ARG A 177 26.52 -1.71 10.21
N GLU A 178 26.68 -3.03 10.32
CA GLU A 178 28.00 -3.61 10.57
C GLU A 178 28.92 -3.51 9.35
N ILE A 179 28.42 -3.67 8.11
CA ILE A 179 29.19 -3.43 6.88
C ILE A 179 29.69 -1.99 6.83
N GLU A 180 28.84 -1.02 7.17
CA GLU A 180 29.21 0.39 7.21
C GLU A 180 30.28 0.67 8.28
N THR A 181 30.12 0.06 9.46
CA THR A 181 31.10 0.13 10.56
C THR A 181 32.45 -0.42 10.14
N ILE A 182 32.49 -1.62 9.54
CA ILE A 182 33.72 -2.24 9.02
C ILE A 182 34.34 -1.40 7.90
N SER A 183 33.52 -0.86 6.99
CA SER A 183 33.97 0.00 5.88
C SER A 183 34.56 1.32 6.38
N SER A 184 34.00 1.91 7.44
CA SER A 184 34.55 3.11 8.09
C SER A 184 35.92 2.83 8.73
N LEU A 185 36.09 1.68 9.38
CA LEU A 185 37.37 1.24 9.95
C LEU A 185 38.43 0.96 8.87
N GLY A 186 38.02 0.42 7.72
CA GLY A 186 38.88 0.23 6.55
C GLY A 186 39.41 1.55 5.98
N ARG A 187 38.59 2.62 6.01
CA ARG A 187 38.97 3.98 5.57
C ARG A 187 39.99 4.64 6.52
N CYS A 188 39.97 4.33 7.82
CA CYS A 188 40.97 4.80 8.77
C CYS A 188 42.38 4.25 8.53
N ARG A 189 42.52 3.16 7.75
CA ARG A 189 43.81 2.53 7.42
C ARG A 189 44.68 3.35 6.46
N LEU A 190 44.09 4.30 5.73
CA LEU A 190 44.78 5.10 4.71
C LEU A 190 45.40 6.39 5.26
N ALA A 191 45.24 6.68 6.55
CA ALA A 191 45.92 7.79 7.23
C ALA A 191 47.20 7.26 7.90
N GLU A 192 48.27 7.14 7.12
CA GLU A 192 49.55 6.54 7.52
C GLU A 192 50.34 7.38 8.54
N GLY A 193 51.00 6.72 9.51
CA GLY A 193 52.13 7.35 10.23
C GLY A 193 52.61 6.80 11.59
N ALA A 194 51.92 5.88 12.29
CA ALA A 194 52.28 5.53 13.68
C ALA A 194 52.22 4.02 14.02
N ARG A 195 53.37 3.34 13.95
CA ARG A 195 53.52 1.88 14.13
C ARG A 195 53.10 1.30 15.50
N PRO A 196 53.17 2.00 16.65
CA PRO A 196 52.60 1.48 17.91
C PRO A 196 51.07 1.60 17.97
N LEU A 197 50.52 2.61 17.28
CA LEU A 197 49.07 2.84 17.21
C LEU A 197 48.40 1.80 16.31
N GLU A 198 49.08 1.35 15.25
CA GLU A 198 48.61 0.32 14.32
C GLU A 198 48.31 -1.02 15.00
N PHE A 199 49.11 -1.46 15.97
CA PHE A 199 48.87 -2.71 16.71
C PHE A 199 47.65 -2.62 17.64
N LEU A 200 47.53 -1.51 18.39
CA LEU A 200 46.38 -1.26 19.27
C LEU A 200 45.08 -1.04 18.48
N MET A 201 45.15 -0.36 17.33
CA MET A 201 44.03 -0.24 16.40
C MET A 201 43.69 -1.57 15.73
N GLY A 202 44.67 -2.45 15.50
CA GLY A 202 44.47 -3.82 15.04
C GLY A 202 43.65 -4.65 16.03
N MET A 203 44.03 -4.66 17.31
CA MET A 203 43.28 -5.38 18.36
C MET A 203 41.88 -4.79 18.60
N ALA A 204 41.75 -3.46 18.58
CA ALA A 204 40.45 -2.80 18.69
C ALA A 204 39.54 -3.15 17.51
N ARG A 205 40.11 -3.22 16.30
CA ARG A 205 39.41 -3.65 15.09
C ARG A 205 38.97 -5.10 15.18
N ASP A 206 39.85 -6.02 15.58
CA ASP A 206 39.52 -7.44 15.67
C ASP A 206 38.39 -7.66 16.68
N LYS A 207 38.42 -6.95 17.81
CA LYS A 207 37.34 -6.96 18.79
C LYS A 207 36.03 -6.39 18.24
N ILE A 208 36.08 -5.25 17.53
CA ILE A 208 34.89 -4.66 16.91
C ILE A 208 34.30 -5.63 15.89
N VAL A 209 35.12 -6.20 14.99
CA VAL A 209 34.69 -7.18 14.00
C VAL A 209 34.07 -8.42 14.67
N GLU A 210 34.64 -8.91 15.76
CA GLU A 210 34.10 -10.03 16.54
C GLU A 210 32.76 -9.69 17.22
N ASP A 211 32.61 -8.47 17.74
CA ASP A 211 31.34 -7.97 18.29
C ASP A 211 30.28 -7.82 17.20
N CYS A 212 30.64 -7.29 16.02
CA CYS A 212 29.78 -7.19 14.84
C CYS A 212 29.30 -8.58 14.39
N ALA A 213 30.22 -9.54 14.27
CA ALA A 213 29.91 -10.91 13.86
C ALA A 213 28.95 -11.59 14.84
N ARG A 214 29.14 -11.39 16.16
CA ARG A 214 28.22 -11.91 17.18
C ARG A 214 26.81 -11.31 17.06
N ARG A 215 26.69 -10.01 16.81
CA ARG A 215 25.38 -9.36 16.63
C ARG A 215 24.64 -9.88 15.39
N VAL A 216 25.34 -9.98 14.26
CA VAL A 216 24.80 -10.57 13.03
C VAL A 216 24.38 -12.03 13.24
N GLN A 217 25.20 -12.83 13.95
CA GLN A 217 24.84 -14.21 14.31
C GLN A 217 23.58 -14.31 15.17
N HIS A 218 23.44 -13.42 16.16
CA HIS A 218 22.25 -13.38 17.00
C HIS A 218 20.99 -13.02 16.20
N ALA A 219 21.08 -12.02 15.31
CA ALA A 219 19.96 -11.61 14.46
C ALA A 219 19.56 -12.73 13.47
N LEU A 220 20.53 -13.38 12.83
CA LEU A 220 20.29 -14.51 11.91
C LEU A 220 19.68 -15.72 12.63
N ARG A 221 20.13 -16.06 13.84
CA ARG A 221 19.52 -17.14 14.63
C ARG A 221 18.08 -16.82 15.03
N ARG A 222 17.79 -15.56 15.36
CA ARG A 222 16.43 -15.11 15.67
C ARG A 222 15.52 -15.22 14.43
N TYR A 223 16.04 -14.83 13.26
CA TYR A 223 15.34 -14.98 11.99
C TYR A 223 15.03 -16.44 11.67
N LEU A 224 16.03 -17.32 11.74
CA LEU A 224 15.89 -18.76 11.52
C LEU A 224 14.89 -19.41 12.48
N SER A 225 15.00 -19.10 13.78
CA SER A 225 14.08 -19.66 14.77
C SER A 225 12.62 -19.28 14.50
N ARG A 226 12.37 -18.06 13.97
CA ARG A 226 11.02 -17.63 13.58
C ARG A 226 10.59 -18.21 12.24
N TYR A 227 11.54 -18.48 11.37
CA TYR A 227 11.30 -19.20 10.13
C TYR A 227 10.85 -20.64 10.41
N ASP A 228 11.54 -21.33 11.33
CA ASP A 228 11.15 -22.65 11.82
C ASP A 228 9.79 -22.64 12.51
N GLU A 229 9.48 -21.59 13.28
CA GLU A 229 8.15 -21.38 13.87
C GLU A 229 7.07 -21.22 12.80
N ALA A 230 7.35 -20.52 11.70
CA ALA A 230 6.44 -20.38 10.56
C ALA A 230 6.18 -21.73 9.88
N LEU A 231 7.24 -22.51 9.64
CA LEU A 231 7.16 -23.87 9.09
C LEU A 231 6.35 -24.81 10.00
N ALA A 232 6.58 -24.76 11.31
CA ALA A 232 5.84 -25.55 12.29
C ALA A 232 4.36 -25.16 12.34
N THR A 233 4.05 -23.86 12.33
CA THR A 233 2.67 -23.35 12.30
C THR A 233 1.92 -23.82 11.05
N LEU A 234 2.61 -23.91 9.92
CA LEU A 234 2.07 -24.44 8.67
C LEU A 234 1.91 -25.97 8.69
N ALA A 235 2.79 -26.69 9.38
CA ALA A 235 2.71 -28.15 9.54
C ALA A 235 1.54 -28.56 10.46
N ASP A 236 1.31 -27.79 11.53
CA ASP A 236 0.23 -28.00 12.48
C ASP A 236 -1.14 -27.48 11.97
N GLY A 237 -1.13 -26.72 10.88
CA GLY A 237 -2.34 -26.22 10.22
C GLY A 237 -3.27 -27.34 9.77
N ALA A 238 -4.54 -27.27 10.22
CA ALA A 238 -5.59 -28.20 9.83
C ALA A 238 -6.03 -28.06 8.35
N ASP A 239 -5.72 -26.94 7.69
CA ASP A 239 -6.13 -26.63 6.31
C ASP A 239 -5.06 -27.08 5.30
N GLU A 240 -5.48 -27.90 4.33
CA GLU A 240 -4.69 -28.35 3.18
C GLU A 240 -4.10 -27.17 2.39
N SER A 241 -4.79 -26.02 2.38
CA SER A 241 -4.33 -24.81 1.70
C SER A 241 -3.11 -24.18 2.38
N ALA A 242 -3.02 -24.26 3.71
CA ALA A 242 -1.84 -23.83 4.46
C ALA A 242 -0.67 -24.80 4.21
N ARG A 243 -0.93 -26.11 4.16
CA ARG A 243 0.10 -27.12 3.84
C ARG A 243 0.72 -26.94 2.46
N ARG A 244 -0.04 -26.45 1.48
CA ARG A 244 0.48 -26.14 0.12
C ARG A 244 1.49 -25.00 0.08
N LEU A 245 1.56 -24.16 1.11
CA LEU A 245 2.57 -23.10 1.22
C LEU A 245 3.89 -23.60 1.80
N ARG A 246 3.90 -24.81 2.35
CA ARG A 246 5.07 -25.42 3.00
C ARG A 246 6.25 -25.65 2.02
N PRO A 247 6.07 -26.22 0.81
CA PRO A 247 7.19 -26.46 -0.09
C PRO A 247 7.92 -25.17 -0.47
N ASP A 248 7.16 -24.11 -0.76
CA ASP A 248 7.71 -22.78 -1.10
C ASP A 248 8.60 -22.23 0.04
N LEU A 249 8.25 -22.51 1.31
CA LEU A 249 9.02 -22.10 2.48
C LEU A 249 10.16 -23.07 2.82
N GLU A 250 10.00 -24.38 2.59
CA GLU A 250 11.09 -25.34 2.76
C GLU A 250 12.21 -25.09 1.75
N ASP A 251 11.88 -24.78 0.49
CA ASP A 251 12.84 -24.43 -0.55
C ASP A 251 13.64 -23.17 -0.18
N ALA A 252 12.97 -22.15 0.36
CA ALA A 252 13.62 -20.93 0.84
C ALA A 252 14.45 -21.15 2.12
N ALA A 253 14.08 -22.08 3.01
CA ALA A 253 14.90 -22.49 4.15
C ALA A 253 16.15 -23.28 3.71
N HIS A 254 16.02 -24.17 2.72
CA HIS A 254 17.13 -24.94 2.18
C HIS A 254 18.16 -24.07 1.46
N ALA A 255 17.72 -22.97 0.83
CA ALA A 255 18.62 -21.94 0.33
C ALA A 255 19.38 -21.21 1.46
N PHE A 256 18.79 -21.15 2.65
CA PHE A 256 19.33 -20.47 3.82
C PHE A 256 20.26 -21.36 4.67
N ASN A 257 21.41 -21.76 4.12
CA ASN A 257 22.46 -22.43 4.91
C ASN A 257 23.26 -21.41 5.74
N ALA A 258 22.65 -20.94 6.81
CA ALA A 258 23.22 -19.93 7.70
C ALA A 258 24.60 -20.30 8.25
N GLU A 259 24.89 -21.59 8.42
CA GLU A 259 26.17 -22.05 8.95
C GLU A 259 27.32 -21.90 7.93
N ALA A 260 27.02 -22.08 6.64
CA ALA A 260 27.96 -21.78 5.56
C ALA A 260 28.17 -20.26 5.39
N LEU A 261 27.09 -19.49 5.45
CA LEU A 261 27.11 -18.02 5.27
C LEU A 261 27.81 -17.30 6.41
N LEU A 262 27.70 -17.81 7.64
CA LEU A 262 28.42 -17.27 8.82
C LEU A 262 29.92 -17.50 8.75
N ARG A 263 30.41 -18.51 8.00
CA ARG A 263 31.85 -18.70 7.74
C ARG A 263 32.37 -17.74 6.68
N GLU A 264 31.56 -17.39 5.69
CA GLU A 264 31.93 -16.48 4.59
C GLU A 264 31.73 -14.99 4.91
N ALA A 265 30.88 -14.64 5.88
CA ALA A 265 30.59 -13.26 6.30
C ALA A 265 31.79 -12.48 6.89
N ALA A 266 32.93 -13.15 7.13
CA ALA A 266 34.18 -12.49 7.54
C ALA A 266 34.85 -11.71 6.39
N GLU A 267 34.37 -11.85 5.15
CA GLU A 267 34.88 -11.14 3.97
C GLU A 267 33.77 -10.33 3.26
N PRO A 268 34.10 -9.16 2.66
CA PRO A 268 33.14 -8.32 1.94
C PRO A 268 32.27 -9.02 0.86
N PRO A 269 32.74 -10.01 0.07
CA PRO A 269 31.86 -10.76 -0.83
C PRO A 269 30.75 -11.55 -0.12
N GLY A 270 30.97 -12.02 1.11
CA GLY A 270 29.97 -12.77 1.89
C GLY A 270 28.78 -11.90 2.34
N ALA A 271 29.02 -10.60 2.56
CA ALA A 271 27.98 -9.63 2.91
C ALA A 271 26.96 -9.38 1.78
N SER A 272 27.43 -9.31 0.53
CA SER A 272 26.55 -9.16 -0.64
C SER A 272 25.73 -10.43 -0.88
N ALA A 273 26.31 -11.61 -0.70
CA ALA A 273 25.61 -12.88 -0.82
C ALA A 273 24.50 -13.02 0.23
N LEU A 274 24.79 -12.65 1.48
CA LEU A 274 23.81 -12.61 2.58
C LEU A 274 22.66 -11.63 2.31
N GLN A 275 22.96 -10.45 1.75
CA GLN A 275 21.95 -9.47 1.38
C GLN A 275 21.01 -9.98 0.28
N SER A 276 21.56 -10.61 -0.77
CA SER A 276 20.76 -11.21 -1.85
C SER A 276 19.85 -12.32 -1.32
N LEU A 277 20.37 -13.19 -0.47
CA LEU A 277 19.60 -14.29 0.11
C LEU A 277 18.48 -13.81 1.06
N LEU A 278 18.75 -12.79 1.89
CA LEU A 278 17.71 -12.15 2.71
C LEU A 278 16.62 -11.52 1.84
N ALA A 279 16.97 -10.94 0.70
CA ALA A 279 16.01 -10.38 -0.24
C ALA A 279 15.17 -11.47 -0.93
N GLU A 280 15.79 -12.58 -1.36
CA GLU A 280 15.10 -13.72 -1.97
C GLU A 280 14.10 -14.36 -0.99
N THR A 281 14.53 -14.61 0.25
CA THR A 281 13.66 -15.17 1.29
C THR A 281 12.53 -14.20 1.68
N ALA A 282 12.80 -12.89 1.75
CA ALA A 282 11.76 -11.88 1.98
C ALA A 282 10.69 -11.87 0.87
N MET A 283 11.10 -12.00 -0.39
CA MET A 283 10.19 -12.07 -1.53
C MET A 283 9.27 -13.30 -1.44
N VAL A 284 9.81 -14.48 -1.06
CA VAL A 284 9.00 -15.70 -0.88
C VAL A 284 8.01 -15.52 0.28
N LEU A 285 8.46 -14.98 1.41
CA LEU A 285 7.60 -14.70 2.56
C LEU A 285 6.46 -13.73 2.20
N GLU A 286 6.76 -12.69 1.41
CA GLU A 286 5.75 -11.74 0.92
C GLU A 286 4.73 -12.40 -0.01
N GLN A 287 5.16 -13.29 -0.90
CA GLN A 287 4.25 -14.07 -1.75
C GLN A 287 3.33 -14.98 -0.91
N CYS A 288 3.88 -15.67 0.09
CA CYS A 288 3.10 -16.49 1.02
C CYS A 288 2.10 -15.63 1.81
N LEU A 289 2.52 -14.47 2.31
CA LEU A 289 1.66 -13.52 3.03
C LEU A 289 0.49 -13.04 2.16
N ASN A 290 0.77 -12.70 0.90
CA ASN A 290 -0.24 -12.28 -0.06
C ASN A 290 -1.26 -13.38 -0.35
N ARG A 291 -0.81 -14.64 -0.49
CA ARG A 291 -1.69 -15.80 -0.66
C ARG A 291 -2.56 -16.03 0.57
N CYS A 292 -1.99 -16.00 1.78
CA CYS A 292 -2.76 -16.14 3.02
C CYS A 292 -3.82 -15.02 3.15
N THR A 293 -3.43 -13.78 2.87
CA THR A 293 -4.34 -12.63 2.96
C THR A 293 -5.49 -12.74 1.96
N ALA A 294 -5.20 -13.19 0.73
CA ALA A 294 -6.23 -13.42 -0.28
C ALA A 294 -7.21 -14.54 0.12
N GLU A 295 -6.70 -15.64 0.70
CA GLU A 295 -7.54 -16.76 1.14
C GLU A 295 -8.40 -16.40 2.36
N ILE A 296 -7.86 -15.64 3.33
CA ILE A 296 -8.64 -15.07 4.44
C ILE A 296 -9.80 -14.25 3.88
N GLY A 297 -9.56 -13.36 2.91
CA GLY A 297 -10.60 -12.56 2.30
C GLY A 297 -11.69 -13.38 1.60
N ARG A 298 -11.32 -14.47 0.92
CA ARG A 298 -12.29 -15.40 0.33
C ARG A 298 -13.14 -16.10 1.40
N LEU A 299 -12.50 -16.61 2.45
CA LEU A 299 -13.19 -17.31 3.53
C LEU A 299 -14.12 -16.38 4.32
N GLU A 300 -13.72 -15.13 4.55
CA GLU A 300 -14.57 -14.12 5.17
C GLU A 300 -15.80 -13.81 4.30
N GLU A 301 -15.62 -13.71 2.98
CA GLU A 301 -16.73 -13.51 2.05
C GLU A 301 -17.66 -14.74 2.02
N ASP A 302 -17.14 -15.96 2.00
CA ASP A 302 -17.92 -17.18 2.07
C ASP A 302 -18.69 -17.29 3.40
N ARG A 303 -18.05 -16.91 4.52
CA ARG A 303 -18.66 -16.85 5.85
C ARG A 303 -19.80 -15.82 5.89
N ARG A 304 -19.60 -14.64 5.30
CA ARG A 304 -20.64 -13.59 5.17
C ARG A 304 -21.81 -14.04 4.29
N ARG A 305 -21.54 -14.67 3.15
CA ARG A 305 -22.57 -15.20 2.24
C ARG A 305 -23.42 -16.30 2.90
N ALA A 306 -22.80 -17.19 3.65
CA ALA A 306 -23.49 -18.27 4.34
C ALA A 306 -24.53 -17.76 5.35
N VAL A 307 -24.29 -16.63 6.03
CA VAL A 307 -25.22 -16.03 7.00
C VAL A 307 -26.22 -15.06 6.36
N THR A 308 -25.90 -14.49 5.21
CA THR A 308 -26.80 -13.57 4.48
C THR A 308 -27.74 -14.28 3.51
N ALA A 309 -27.63 -15.61 3.37
CA ALA A 309 -28.52 -16.42 2.56
C ALA A 309 -29.92 -16.58 3.20
N PRO A 310 -31.01 -16.53 2.42
CA PRO A 310 -32.36 -16.70 2.95
C PRO A 310 -32.54 -18.11 3.54
N GLY A 311 -32.94 -18.18 4.81
CA GLY A 311 -33.18 -19.44 5.53
C GLY A 311 -32.08 -19.84 6.53
N CYS A 312 -31.03 -19.04 6.70
CA CYS A 312 -30.17 -19.14 7.88
C CYS A 312 -30.92 -18.58 9.11
N PRO A 313 -30.81 -19.22 10.30
CA PRO A 313 -31.50 -18.78 11.52
C PRO A 313 -31.14 -17.34 11.93
#